data_AF-A0A538M0H9-F1
#
_entry.id   AF-A0A538M0H9-F1
#
_cell.length_a   1.000
_cell.length_b   1.000
_cell.length_c   1.000
_cell.angle_alpha   90.00
_cell.angle_beta   90.00
_cell.angle_gamma   90.00
#
_symmetry.space_group_name_H-M   'P 1'
#
loop_
_entity.id
_entity.type
_entity.pdbx_description
1 polymer ?
#
loop_
_entity_poly.entity_id
_entity_poly.type
_entity_poly.pdbx_seq_one_letter_code
_entity_poly.pdbx_strand_id
1 'polypeptide(L)' 'MALIDQRMRGRSSGIEVTLGKYAHVYTFKDGLIVHWKLYVSQSDALRAAGLTG' A
#
# COMPACT_ATOMS: atom_id res chain seq x y z
N MET A 1 7.85 -6.04 -2.93
CA MET A 1 6.62 -5.29 -3.25
C MET A 1 5.56 -6.29 -3.67
N ALA A 2 4.33 -6.17 -3.17
CA ALA A 2 3.21 -7.01 -3.55
C ALA A 2 2.04 -6.13 -4.04
N LEU A 3 1.35 -6.58 -5.08
CA LEU A 3 0.05 -6.02 -5.47
C LEU A 3 -1.01 -6.70 -4.63
N ILE A 4 -1.70 -5.94 -3.79
CA ILE A 4 -2.75 -6.47 -2.92
C ILE A 4 -4.09 -6.11 -3.53
N ASP A 5 -4.95 -7.11 -3.71
CA ASP A 5 -6.37 -6.91 -3.98
C ASP A 5 -7.10 -6.92 -2.63
N GLN A 6 -7.14 -5.75 -1.99
CA GLN A 6 -7.62 -5.61 -0.63
C GLN A 6 -9.09 -5.22 -0.60
N ARG A 7 -9.93 -6.08 0.00
CA ARG A 7 -11.31 -5.74 0.33
C ARG A 7 -11.39 -5.24 1.76
N MET A 8 -11.91 -4.04 1.96
CA MET A 8 -12.09 -3.44 3.28
C MET A 8 -13.51 -2.96 3.46
N ARG A 9 -14.05 -3.19 4.66
CA ARG A 9 -15.32 -2.62 5.10
C ARG A 9 -15.14 -1.90 6.43
N GLY A 10 -15.64 -0.67 6.52
CA GLY A 10 -15.70 0.07 7.77
C GLY A 10 -16.55 -0.67 8.80
N ARG A 11 -15.96 -1.06 9.93
CA ARG A 11 -16.65 -1.87 10.95
C ARG A 11 -17.90 -1.17 11.50
N SER A 12 -17.83 0.12 11.77
CA SER A 12 -18.92 0.91 12.35
C SER A 12 -19.90 1.47 11.31
N SER A 13 -19.42 1.79 10.11
CA SER A 13 -20.22 2.44 9.06
C SER A 13 -20.78 1.49 8.01
N GLY A 14 -20.23 0.28 7.90
CA GLY A 14 -20.57 -0.67 6.84
C GLY A 14 -20.06 -0.25 5.45
N ILE A 15 -19.33 0.86 5.33
CA ILE A 15 -18.87 1.38 4.03
C ILE A 15 -17.82 0.44 3.44
N GLU A 16 -18.08 -0.05 2.22
CA GLU A 16 -17.11 -0.77 1.39
C GLU A 16 -16.10 0.23 0.81
N VAL A 17 -14.81 -0.08 0.95
CA VAL A 17 -13.74 0.73 0.37
C VAL A 17 -13.48 0.26 -1.05
N THR A 18 -13.66 1.16 -2.02
CA THR A 18 -13.56 0.87 -3.46
C THR A 18 -12.19 1.16 -4.07
N LEU A 19 -11.12 1.13 -3.27
CA LEU A 19 -9.78 1.57 -3.68
C LEU A 19 -9.12 0.69 -4.78
N GLY A 20 -9.73 -0.44 -5.16
CA GLY A 20 -9.23 -1.33 -6.22
C GLY A 20 -7.88 -1.97 -5.88
N LYS A 21 -7.06 -2.26 -6.90
CA LYS A 21 -5.69 -2.77 -6.72
C LYS A 21 -4.73 -1.62 -6.45
N TYR A 22 -3.86 -1.79 -5.46
CA TYR A 22 -2.82 -0.81 -5.14
C TYR A 22 -1.58 -1.50 -4.57
N ALA A 23 -0.48 -0.75 -4.56
CA ALA A 23 0.82 -1.18 -4.06
C ALA A 23 1.10 -0.56 -2.70
N HIS A 24 1.73 -1.36 -1.82
CA HIS A 24 2.22 -0.90 -0.52
C HIS A 24 3.73 -0.71 -0.55
N VAL A 25 4.19 0.41 -0.02
CA VAL A 25 5.60 0.63 0.32
C VAL A 25 5.71 0.78 1.83
N TYR A 26 6.56 -0.04 2.43
CA TYR A 26 6.85 -0.02 3.86
C TYR A 26 8.32 0.29 4.08
N THR A 27 8.60 1.19 5.03
CA THR A 27 9.95 1.43 5.56
C THR A 27 10.05 0.79 6.92
N PHE A 28 11.06 -0.06 7.09
CA PHE A 28 11.34 -0.72 8.35
C PHE A 28 12.54 -0.07 9.05
N LYS A 29 12.47 0.04 10.37
CA LYS A 29 13.60 0.37 11.24
C LYS A 29 13.51 -0.49 12.49
N ASP A 30 14.59 -1.18 12.83
CA ASP A 30 14.68 -2.06 13.99
C ASP A 30 13.54 -3.12 14.04
N GLY A 31 13.18 -3.65 12.87
CA GLY A 31 12.10 -4.65 12.72
C GLY A 31 10.67 -4.08 12.73
N LEU A 32 10.51 -2.76 12.91
CA LEU A 32 9.21 -2.09 12.99
C LEU A 32 8.91 -1.31 11.71
N ILE A 33 7.63 -1.25 11.31
CA ILE A 33 7.18 -0.36 10.24
C ILE A 33 7.15 1.07 10.80
N VAL A 34 8.03 1.94 10.29
CA VAL A 34 8.11 3.36 10.70
C VAL A 34 7.51 4.31 9.68
N HIS A 35 7.29 3.85 8.44
CA HIS A 35 6.55 4.58 7.42
C HIS A 35 5.83 3.59 6.50
N TRP A 36 4.60 3.94 6.13
CA TRP A 36 3.81 3.19 5.16
C TRP A 36 3.08 4.16 4.23
N LYS A 37 3.10 3.87 2.94
CA LYS A 37 2.38 4.62 1.92
C LYS A 37 1.78 3.71 0.87
N LEU A 38 0.60 4.11 0.39
CA LEU A 38 -0.13 3.46 -0.68
C LEU A 38 0.07 4.20 -2.00
N TYR A 39 0.22 3.41 -3.07
CA TYR A 39 0.35 3.90 -4.43
C TYR A 39 -0.64 3.17 -5.32
N VAL A 40 -1.39 3.91 -6.14
CA VAL A 40 -2.34 3.31 -7.09
C VAL A 40 -1.61 2.51 -8.18
N SER A 41 -0.38 2.90 -8.51
CA SER A 41 0.45 2.21 -9.50
C SER A 41 1.63 1.47 -8.89
N GLN A 42 1.89 0.27 -9.41
CA GLN A 42 3.09 -0.50 -9.11
C GLN A 42 4.38 0.24 -9.51
N SER A 43 4.38 0.91 -10.68
CA SER A 43 5.56 1.60 -11.17
C SER A 43 5.93 2.79 -10.29
N ASP A 44 4.93 3.51 -9.78
CA ASP A 44 5.17 4.62 -8.86
C ASP A 44 5.67 4.13 -7.50
N ALA A 45 5.17 3.00 -7.01
CA ALA A 45 5.68 2.36 -5.80
C ALA A 45 7.14 1.93 -5.94
N LEU A 46 7.52 1.33 -7.08
CA LEU A 46 8.89 0.92 -7.37
C LEU A 46 9.83 2.12 -7.44
N ARG A 47 9.43 3.19 -8.16
CA ARG A 47 10.20 4.42 -8.24
C ARG A 47 10.38 5.07 -6.86
N ALA A 48 9.31 5.15 -6.08
CA ALA A 48 9.38 5.68 -4.71
C ALA A 48 10.24 4.84 -3.76
N ALA A 49 10.31 3.52 -3.99
CA ALA A 49 11.17 2.61 -3.25
C ALA A 49 12.63 2.57 -3.77
N GLY A 50 12.95 3.32 -4.83
CA GLY A 50 14.28 3.30 -5.45
C GLY A 50 14.63 1.99 -6.15
N LEU A 51 13.63 1.19 -6.56
CA LEU A 51 13.80 -0.13 -7.16
C LEU A 51 13.77 -0.11 -8.70
N THR A 52 13.45 1.03 -9.30
CA THR A 52 13.46 1.25 -10.75
C THR A 52 13.88 2.68 -11.06
N GLY A 53 14.66 2.86 -12.14
CA GLY A 53 15.02 4.14 -12.75
C GLY A 53 14.29 4.35 -14.06
#